data_AF-A0A950BXS2-F1
#
_entry.id   AF-A0A950BXS2-F1
#
_cell.length_a   1.000
_cell.length_b   1.000
_cell.length_c   1.000
_cell.angle_alpha   90.00
_cell.angle_beta   90.00
_cell.angle_gamma   90.00
#
_symmetry.space_group_name_H-M   'P 1'
#
loop_
_entity.id
_entity.type
_entity.pdbx_description
1 polymer ?
#
loop_
_entity_poly.entity_id
_entity_poly.type
_entity_poly.pdbx_seq_one_letter_code
_entity_poly.pdbx_strand_id
1 'polypeptide(L)' 'MAKKQVSESLWNTIAPLLPEPQPSPKGGRPPVPDRACLEGIIFVLKSGMPWQMPMHYPQLRTRRP' A
#
# COMPACT_ATOMS: atom_id res chain seq x y z
N MET A 1 3.11 6.51 17.55
CA MET A 1 3.61 7.19 16.33
C MET A 1 4.06 6.13 15.35
N ALA A 2 3.35 5.93 14.23
CA ALA A 2 3.77 4.95 13.22
C ALA A 2 5.06 5.42 12.55
N LYS A 3 6.07 4.54 12.46
CA LYS A 3 7.31 4.84 11.73
C LYS A 3 6.95 5.12 10.27
N LYS A 4 7.29 6.31 9.76
CA LYS A 4 7.08 6.69 8.35
C LYS A 4 7.72 5.60 7.49
N GLN A 5 6.90 4.84 6.77
CA GLN A 5 7.38 3.65 6.04
C GLN A 5 8.20 4.02 4.81
N VAL A 6 7.93 5.21 4.24
CA VAL A 6 8.58 5.77 3.05
C VAL A 6 9.43 6.99 3.45
N SER A 7 10.74 6.91 3.22
CA SER A 7 11.65 8.06 3.37
C SER A 7 11.41 9.10 2.26
N GLU A 8 11.76 10.37 2.53
CA GLU A 8 11.69 11.41 1.49
C GLU A 8 12.58 11.10 0.29
N SER A 9 13.77 10.51 0.50
CA SER A 9 14.68 10.14 -0.58
C SER A 9 14.07 9.11 -1.54
N LEU A 10 13.39 8.09 -0.99
CA LEU A 10 12.70 7.09 -1.77
C LEU A 10 11.52 7.71 -2.54
N TRP A 11 10.74 8.54 -1.84
CA TRP A 11 9.59 9.21 -2.46
C TRP A 11 10.01 10.12 -3.62
N ASN A 12 11.07 10.93 -3.44
CA ASN A 12 11.59 11.82 -4.48
C ASN A 12 12.10 11.07 -5.71
N THR A 13 12.49 9.79 -5.56
CA THR A 13 12.90 8.93 -6.67
C THR A 13 11.70 8.37 -7.42
N ILE A 14 10.62 8.01 -6.70
CA ILE A 14 9.44 7.34 -7.26
C ILE A 14 8.43 8.34 -7.84
N ALA A 15 8.16 9.45 -7.14
CA ALA A 15 7.17 10.44 -7.51
C ALA A 15 7.23 10.90 -8.99
N PRO A 16 8.41 11.23 -9.57
CA PRO A 16 8.47 11.66 -10.98
C PRO A 16 8.20 10.54 -12.00
N LEU A 17 8.16 9.28 -11.57
CA LEU A 17 7.86 8.13 -12.43
C LEU A 17 6.36 7.82 -12.49
N LEU A 18 5.55 8.44 -11.61
CA LEU A 18 4.12 8.23 -11.57
C LEU A 18 3.42 9.11 -12.60
N PRO A 19 2.35 8.62 -13.25
CA PRO A 19 1.57 9.42 -14.17
C PRO A 19 0.83 10.52 -13.42
N GLU A 20 0.55 11.63 -14.10
CA GLU A 20 -0.29 12.68 -13.53
C GLU A 20 -1.71 12.17 -13.25
N PRO A 21 -2.27 12.42 -12.06
CA PRO A 21 -3.60 11.94 -11.71
C PRO A 21 -4.66 12.65 -12.56
N GLN A 22 -5.33 11.88 -13.43
CA GLN A 22 -6.44 12.39 -14.22
C GLN A 22 -7.77 12.21 -13.46
N PRO A 23 -8.57 13.27 -13.28
CA PRO A 23 -9.89 13.15 -12.68
C PRO A 23 -10.82 12.33 -13.60
N SER A 24 -11.58 11.42 -13.00
CA SER A 24 -12.58 10.63 -13.74
C SER A 24 -13.69 11.54 -14.28
N PRO A 25 -14.05 11.44 -15.58
CA PRO A 25 -15.14 12.24 -16.15
C PRO A 25 -16.51 11.89 -15.56
N LYS A 26 -16.65 10.70 -14.95
CA LYS A 26 -17.88 10.27 -14.25
C LYS A 26 -17.96 10.77 -12.80
N GLY A 27 -16.93 11.49 -12.34
CA GLY A 27 -16.79 11.85 -10.93
C GLY A 27 -16.54 10.63 -10.04
N GLY A 28 -16.78 10.80 -8.74
CA GLY A 28 -16.63 9.75 -7.73
C GLY A 28 -15.74 10.18 -6.56
N ARG A 29 -15.42 9.21 -5.69
CA ARG A 29 -14.50 9.45 -4.58
C ARG A 29 -13.11 9.80 -5.14
N PRO A 30 -12.49 10.91 -4.71
CA PRO A 30 -11.12 11.24 -5.13
C PRO A 30 -10.15 10.10 -4.81
N PRO A 31 -9.15 9.85 -5.67
CA PRO A 31 -8.13 8.86 -5.38
C PRO A 31 -7.37 9.21 -4.10
N VAL A 32 -6.91 8.16 -3.41
CA VAL A 32 -6.00 8.30 -2.26
C VAL A 32 -4.65 8.83 -2.77
N PRO A 33 -3.96 9.73 -2.06
CA PRO A 33 -2.63 10.19 -2.46
C PRO A 33 -1.66 9.03 -2.68
N ASP A 34 -0.90 9.07 -3.78
CA ASP A 34 0.02 8.01 -4.18
C ASP A 34 1.02 7.61 -3.09
N ARG A 35 1.51 8.59 -2.33
CA ARG A 35 2.41 8.35 -1.20
C ARG A 35 1.78 7.49 -0.12
N ALA A 36 0.52 7.76 0.23
CA ALA A 36 -0.21 6.97 1.22
C ALA A 36 -0.49 5.55 0.69
N CYS A 37 -0.74 5.41 -0.61
CA CYS A 37 -0.90 4.12 -1.26
C CYS A 37 0.41 3.30 -1.18
N LEU A 38 1.55 3.91 -1.50
CA LEU A 38 2.88 3.28 -1.40
C LEU A 38 3.21 2.86 0.04
N GLU A 39 2.92 3.71 1.03
CA GLU A 39 3.09 3.37 2.45
C GLU A 39 2.26 2.15 2.85
N GLY A 40 1.01 2.06 2.39
CA GLY A 40 0.14 0.90 2.60
C GLY A 40 0.70 -0.38 1.98
N ILE A 41 1.18 -0.31 0.73
CA ILE A 41 1.79 -1.45 0.04
C ILE A 41 3.02 -1.95 0.82
N ILE A 42 3.93 -1.05 1.20
CA ILE A 42 5.13 -1.42 1.97
C ILE A 42 4.78 -2.01 3.33
N PHE A 43 3.74 -1.48 3.99
CA PHE A 43 3.27 -2.01 5.26
C PHE A 43 2.76 -3.46 5.13
N VAL A 44 1.93 -3.76 4.13
CA VAL A 44 1.45 -5.13 3.86
C VAL A 44 2.63 -6.07 3.59
N LEU A 45 3.57 -5.66 2.74
CA LEU A 45 4.74 -6.46 2.40
C LEU A 45 5.66 -6.72 3.60
N LYS A 46 5.87 -5.73 4.48
CA LYS A 46 6.71 -5.89 5.68
C LYS A 46 6.06 -6.70 6.79
N SER A 47 4.76 -6.51 6.98
CA SER A 47 3.99 -7.20 8.03
C SER A 47 3.70 -8.65 7.68
N GLY A 48 3.74 -9.02 6.38
CA GLY A 48 3.32 -10.33 5.91
C GLY A 48 1.81 -10.56 6.06
N MET A 49 1.03 -9.48 6.24
CA MET A 49 -0.42 -9.57 6.31
C MET A 49 -0.98 -10.04 4.96
N PRO A 50 -2.00 -10.91 4.96
CA PRO A 50 -2.65 -11.27 3.72
C PRO A 50 -3.35 -10.04 3.13
N TRP A 51 -3.37 -9.95 1.80
CA TRP A 51 -4.12 -8.91 1.09
C TRP A 51 -5.63 -8.97 1.37
N GLN A 52 -6.16 -10.17 1.60
CA GLN A 52 -7.54 -10.41 1.98
C GLN A 52 -7.54 -11.17 3.29
N MET A 53 -8.09 -10.57 4.34
CA MET A 53 -8.33 -11.29 5.59
C MET A 53 -9.60 -12.15 5.37
N PRO A 54 -9.50 -13.48 5.30
CA PRO A 54 -10.68 -14.31 5.27
C PRO A 54 -11.41 -14.15 6.60
N MET A 55 -12.73 -13.98 6.54
CA MET A 55 -13.63 -13.87 7.70
C MET A 55 -13.47 -15.05 8.68
N HIS A 56 -12.94 -16.18 8.20
CA HIS A 56 -12.52 -17.32 9.00
C HIS A 56 -11.05 -17.63 8.72
N TYR A 57 -10.21 -17.50 9.74
CA TYR A 57 -8.79 -17.87 9.67
C TYR A 57 -8.64 -19.29 10.24
N PRO A 58 -8.62 -20.37 9.42
CA PRO A 58 -8.20 -21.65 9.93
C PRO A 58 -6.72 -21.52 10.29
N GLN A 59 -6.37 -21.90 11.52
CA GLN A 59 -5.04 -21.70 12.09
C GLN A 59 -3.96 -22.11 11.07
N LEU A 60 -3.11 -21.15 10.71
CA LEU A 60 -2.03 -21.36 9.73
C LEU A 60 -1.14 -22.49 10.22
N ARG A 61 -1.34 -23.68 9.65
CA ARG A 61 -0.48 -24.84 9.79
C ARG A 61 0.90 -24.42 9.33
N THR A 62 1.79 -24.25 10.29
CA THR A 62 3.22 -24.07 10.11
C THR A 62 3.75 -25.07 9.10
N ARG A 63 4.06 -24.61 7.88
CA ARG A 63 4.99 -25.28 6.98
C ARG A 63 5.71 -24.23 6.15
N ARG A 64 6.86 -23.79 6.66
CA ARG A 64 8.01 -23.50 5.80
C ARG A 64 8.99 -24.68 5.94
N PRO A 65 9.55 -25.23 4.86
CA PRO A 65 10.87 -25.83 4.92
C PRO A 65 11.93 -24.74 5.16
#